data_AF-A0A8C5R4L3-F1
#
_entry.id   AF-A0A8C5R4L3-F1
#
_cell.length_a   1.000
_cell.length_b   1.000
_cell.length_c   1.000
_cell.angle_alpha   90.00
_cell.angle_beta   90.00
_cell.angle_gamma   90.00
#
_symmetry.space_group_name_H-M   'P 1'
#
loop_
_entity.id
_entity.type
_entity.pdbx_description
1 polymer ?
#
loop_
_entity_poly.entity_id
_entity_poly.type
_entity_poly.pdbx_seq_one_letter_code
_entity_poly.pdbx_strand_id
1 'polypeptide(L)'
;MRAFLSEVKMAKEFKMQKAALENELEEVKEKLRTQIQAQELALSNMEKRFIQDKHRMKTEEEKRIMVLAETAHREAIKQLGESGRAVFKENVHLKKEYSYLLAEVEKLKNTKEKLQNEIALLLVNKETNEMLVKEKVVQSAKKKAQILELQENVKNLEAELQKKTMEVEGQILKKDSDSEVEAKNTEKFQKMLQLQEREINRVKKLSANILRERSDVEHFFLEALAHVKQEIISSRSHYRKEAQAVYQRKMNDAALGKEQYPKIRTFHNKEHSTNDVNQDLQDADKWNHLQARKVDIGDLTWEEKERVLRLLFAKMNNIHNRKKSPIAAFNQNTSEREERYREPERNENSIFITQKDTELMFPSVTLPEIHQGGCQVRA
;
A
#
# COMPACT_ATOMS: atom_id res chain seq x y z
N MET A 1 -80.01 117.18 -172.27
CA MET A 1 -78.81 116.33 -172.41
C MET A 1 -77.74 116.50 -171.31
N ARG A 2 -77.59 117.65 -170.61
CA ARG A 2 -76.60 117.78 -169.51
C ARG A 2 -76.95 117.05 -168.19
N ALA A 3 -78.24 116.89 -167.85
CA ALA A 3 -78.67 116.24 -166.61
C ALA A 3 -78.42 114.71 -166.58
N PHE A 4 -78.51 114.04 -167.73
CA PHE A 4 -78.30 112.59 -167.83
C PHE A 4 -76.83 112.20 -167.62
N LEU A 5 -75.88 113.08 -167.97
CA LEU A 5 -74.45 112.84 -167.81
C LEU A 5 -74.00 112.94 -166.33
N SER A 6 -74.63 113.79 -165.51
CA SER A 6 -74.30 113.89 -164.07
C SER A 6 -74.84 112.72 -163.26
N GLU A 7 -76.03 112.21 -163.60
CA GLU A 7 -76.58 111.00 -162.96
C GLU A 7 -75.75 109.76 -163.28
N VAL A 8 -75.27 109.60 -164.52
CA VAL A 8 -74.37 108.50 -164.90
C VAL A 8 -73.04 108.58 -164.14
N LYS A 9 -72.53 109.79 -163.88
CA LYS A 9 -71.29 109.99 -163.11
C LYS A 9 -71.47 109.66 -161.63
N MET A 10 -72.55 110.11 -161.00
CA MET A 10 -72.89 109.75 -159.61
C MET A 10 -73.17 108.25 -159.46
N ALA A 11 -73.84 107.62 -160.42
CA ALA A 11 -74.07 106.17 -160.39
C ALA A 11 -72.77 105.37 -160.54
N LYS A 12 -71.80 105.87 -161.32
CA LYS A 12 -70.47 105.27 -161.46
C LYS A 12 -69.66 105.42 -160.17
N GLU A 13 -69.68 106.60 -159.56
CA GLU A 13 -69.03 106.85 -158.27
C GLU A 13 -69.66 106.00 -157.15
N PHE A 14 -70.99 105.88 -157.11
CA PHE A 14 -71.69 104.99 -156.18
C PHE A 14 -71.34 103.52 -156.40
N LYS A 15 -71.24 103.05 -157.66
CA LYS A 15 -70.77 101.68 -157.97
C LYS A 15 -69.33 101.45 -157.50
N MET A 16 -68.44 102.43 -157.67
CA MET A 16 -67.05 102.32 -157.19
C MET A 16 -66.98 102.32 -155.67
N GLN A 17 -67.72 103.20 -154.98
CA GLN A 17 -67.80 103.22 -153.52
C GLN A 17 -68.43 101.94 -152.96
N LYS A 18 -69.50 101.44 -153.60
CA LYS A 18 -70.12 100.17 -153.24
C LYS A 18 -69.13 99.00 -153.39
N ALA A 19 -68.39 98.93 -154.49
CA ALA A 19 -67.38 97.89 -154.69
C ALA A 19 -66.21 98.02 -153.67
N ALA A 20 -65.80 99.25 -153.33
CA ALA A 20 -64.80 99.49 -152.30
C ALA A 20 -65.28 99.03 -150.92
N LEU A 21 -66.51 99.40 -150.53
CA LEU A 21 -67.12 98.95 -149.28
C LEU A 21 -67.37 97.44 -149.25
N GLU A 22 -67.76 96.83 -150.36
CA GLU A 22 -67.92 95.38 -150.48
C GLU A 22 -66.57 94.67 -150.34
N ASN A 23 -65.50 95.20 -150.93
CA ASN A 23 -64.14 94.68 -150.76
C ASN A 23 -63.63 94.85 -149.34
N GLU A 24 -63.84 96.01 -148.70
CA GLU A 24 -63.48 96.24 -147.30
C GLU A 24 -64.27 95.32 -146.36
N LEU A 25 -65.57 95.13 -146.63
CA LEU A 25 -66.41 94.21 -145.87
C LEU A 25 -65.91 92.76 -146.01
N GLU A 26 -65.53 92.35 -147.22
CA GLU A 26 -64.97 91.01 -147.45
C GLU A 26 -63.59 90.86 -146.83
N GLU A 27 -62.73 91.88 -146.89
CA GLU A 27 -61.42 91.88 -146.23
C GLU A 27 -61.55 91.82 -144.70
N VAL A 28 -62.50 92.55 -144.11
CA VAL A 28 -62.81 92.48 -142.67
C VAL A 28 -63.37 91.12 -142.30
N LYS A 29 -64.24 90.52 -143.11
CA LYS A 29 -64.74 89.16 -142.89
C LYS A 29 -63.61 88.13 -142.97
N GLU A 30 -62.69 88.25 -143.91
CA GLU A 30 -61.54 87.35 -144.05
C GLU A 30 -60.54 87.54 -142.89
N LYS A 31 -60.27 88.77 -142.46
CA LYS A 31 -59.49 89.05 -141.25
C LYS A 31 -60.15 88.47 -140.00
N LEU A 32 -61.48 88.60 -139.87
CA LEU A 32 -62.22 88.02 -138.76
C LEU A 32 -62.17 86.48 -138.80
N ARG A 33 -62.35 85.86 -139.97
CA ARG A 33 -62.23 84.40 -140.16
C ARG A 33 -60.85 83.89 -139.80
N THR A 34 -59.79 84.53 -140.31
CA THR A 34 -58.40 84.15 -140.01
C THR A 34 -58.05 84.38 -138.54
N GLN A 35 -58.56 85.45 -137.92
CA GLN A 35 -58.39 85.70 -136.49
C GLN A 35 -59.13 84.68 -135.62
N ILE A 36 -60.37 84.31 -135.97
CA ILE A 36 -61.13 83.27 -135.27
C ILE A 36 -60.40 81.92 -135.39
N GLN A 37 -59.97 81.54 -136.59
CA GLN A 37 -59.19 80.31 -136.80
C GLN A 37 -57.88 80.33 -136.02
N ALA A 38 -57.17 81.46 -136.00
CA ALA A 38 -55.94 81.61 -135.21
C ALA A 38 -56.22 81.52 -133.70
N GLN A 39 -57.33 82.09 -133.21
CA GLN A 39 -57.75 81.99 -131.80
C GLN A 39 -58.16 80.57 -131.42
N GLU A 40 -58.91 79.86 -132.27
CA GLU A 40 -59.29 78.46 -132.05
C GLU A 40 -58.05 77.55 -132.01
N LEU A 41 -57.09 77.76 -132.93
CA LEU A 41 -55.83 77.04 -132.91
C LEU A 41 -55.00 77.37 -131.66
N ALA A 42 -54.98 78.64 -131.23
CA ALA A 42 -54.29 79.06 -130.00
C ALA A 42 -54.93 78.43 -128.76
N LEU A 43 -56.26 78.40 -128.67
CA LEU A 43 -57.01 77.75 -127.60
C LEU A 43 -56.76 76.24 -127.58
N SER A 44 -56.88 75.57 -128.73
CA SER A 44 -56.61 74.12 -128.83
C SER A 44 -55.18 73.77 -128.42
N ASN A 45 -54.20 74.59 -128.81
CA ASN A 45 -52.81 74.41 -128.39
C ASN A 45 -52.62 74.66 -126.88
N MET A 46 -53.28 75.67 -126.32
CA MET A 46 -53.25 75.95 -124.88
C MET A 46 -53.89 74.82 -124.06
N GLU A 47 -55.05 74.30 -124.49
CA GLU A 47 -55.74 73.17 -123.87
C GLU A 47 -54.89 71.90 -123.89
N LYS A 48 -54.27 71.58 -125.04
CA LYS A 48 -53.35 70.44 -125.15
C LYS A 48 -52.18 70.57 -124.19
N ARG A 49 -51.55 71.76 -124.10
CA ARG A 49 -50.46 72.03 -123.14
C ARG A 49 -50.93 71.89 -121.70
N PHE A 50 -52.09 72.46 -121.36
CA PHE A 50 -52.66 72.37 -120.02
C PHE A 50 -52.93 70.91 -119.61
N ILE A 51 -53.50 70.10 -120.51
CA ILE A 51 -53.75 68.68 -120.26
C ILE A 51 -52.43 67.93 -120.05
N GLN A 52 -51.44 68.17 -120.92
CA GLN A 52 -50.11 67.57 -120.80
C GLN A 52 -49.42 67.95 -119.48
N ASP A 53 -49.44 69.23 -119.12
CA ASP A 53 -48.86 69.74 -117.88
C ASP A 53 -49.58 69.19 -116.64
N LYS A 54 -50.92 69.17 -116.66
CA LYS A 54 -51.72 68.57 -115.58
C LYS A 54 -51.40 67.09 -115.40
N HIS A 55 -51.28 66.35 -116.51
CA HIS A 55 -50.91 64.94 -116.45
C HIS A 55 -49.49 64.77 -115.92
N ARG A 56 -48.52 65.56 -116.41
CA ARG A 56 -47.13 65.56 -115.92
C ARG A 56 -47.09 65.82 -114.41
N MET A 57 -47.71 66.90 -113.93
CA MET A 57 -47.74 67.24 -112.50
C MET A 57 -48.39 66.13 -111.66
N LYS A 58 -49.52 65.57 -112.11
CA LYS A 58 -50.17 64.46 -111.41
C LYS A 58 -49.29 63.21 -111.34
N THR A 59 -48.64 62.84 -112.44
CA THR A 59 -47.72 61.69 -112.46
C THR A 59 -46.49 61.94 -111.58
N GLU A 60 -46.02 63.18 -111.47
CA GLU A 60 -44.95 63.56 -110.54
C GLU A 60 -45.42 63.47 -109.08
N GLU A 61 -46.63 63.91 -108.75
CA GLU A 61 -47.22 63.78 -107.42
C GLU A 61 -47.45 62.32 -107.03
N GLU A 62 -48.01 61.51 -107.92
CA GLU A 62 -48.19 60.06 -107.71
C GLU A 62 -46.84 59.37 -107.45
N LYS A 63 -45.79 59.73 -108.20
CA LYS A 63 -44.42 59.26 -107.94
C LYS A 63 -43.89 59.72 -106.58
N ARG A 64 -44.12 60.98 -106.18
CA ARG A 64 -43.70 61.49 -104.87
C ARG A 64 -44.39 60.75 -103.73
N ILE A 65 -45.70 60.51 -103.84
CA ILE A 65 -46.48 59.73 -102.87
C ILE A 65 -45.94 58.31 -102.77
N MET A 66 -45.65 57.67 -103.91
CA MET A 66 -45.08 56.33 -103.96
C MET A 66 -43.72 56.27 -103.24
N VAL A 67 -42.81 57.21 -103.53
CA VAL A 67 -41.49 57.28 -102.87
C VAL A 67 -41.65 57.53 -101.36
N LEU A 68 -42.56 58.41 -100.94
CA LEU A 68 -42.85 58.66 -99.53
C LEU A 68 -43.41 57.42 -98.83
N ALA A 69 -44.32 56.68 -99.48
CA ALA A 69 -44.86 55.43 -98.93
C ALA A 69 -43.78 54.34 -98.81
N GLU A 70 -42.93 54.18 -99.82
CA GLU A 70 -41.82 53.23 -99.80
C GLU A 70 -40.75 53.57 -98.77
N THR A 71 -40.46 54.87 -98.56
CA THR A 71 -39.52 55.32 -97.53
C THR A 71 -40.09 55.11 -96.15
N ALA A 72 -41.34 55.52 -95.89
CA ALA A 72 -42.02 55.27 -94.62
C ALA A 72 -42.13 53.77 -94.31
N HIS A 73 -42.43 52.92 -95.30
CA HIS A 73 -42.47 51.47 -95.11
C HIS A 73 -41.09 50.89 -94.79
N ARG A 74 -40.05 51.29 -95.52
CA ARG A 74 -38.66 50.88 -95.24
C ARG A 74 -38.20 51.33 -93.86
N GLU A 75 -38.53 52.55 -93.45
CA GLU A 75 -38.21 53.09 -92.13
C GLU A 75 -38.96 52.34 -91.03
N ALA A 76 -40.25 52.04 -91.19
CA ALA A 76 -41.01 51.25 -90.25
C ALA A 76 -40.43 49.83 -90.07
N ILE A 77 -40.05 49.16 -91.17
CA ILE A 77 -39.38 47.85 -91.13
C ILE A 77 -38.04 47.97 -90.38
N LYS A 78 -37.25 49.01 -90.66
CA LYS A 78 -35.97 49.24 -89.99
C LYS A 78 -36.15 49.45 -88.48
N GLN A 79 -37.10 50.29 -88.08
CA GLN A 79 -37.39 50.58 -86.67
C GLN A 79 -37.91 49.33 -85.94
N LEU A 80 -38.79 48.56 -86.56
CA LEU A 80 -39.24 47.26 -86.01
C LEU A 80 -38.08 46.30 -85.85
N GLY A 81 -37.16 46.22 -86.83
CA GLY A 81 -35.96 45.41 -86.75
C GLY A 81 -35.00 45.87 -85.65
N GLU A 82 -34.84 47.18 -85.45
CA GLU A 82 -34.03 47.76 -84.36
C GLU A 82 -34.64 47.48 -82.98
N SER A 83 -35.95 47.70 -82.83
CA SER A 83 -36.70 47.39 -81.60
C SER A 83 -36.65 45.90 -81.27
N GLY A 84 -36.85 45.02 -82.25
CA GLY A 84 -36.76 43.57 -82.07
C GLY A 84 -35.36 43.13 -81.65
N ARG A 85 -34.30 43.71 -82.24
CA ARG A 85 -32.91 43.45 -81.81
C ARG A 85 -32.63 43.96 -80.40
N ALA A 86 -33.16 45.12 -80.00
CA ALA A 86 -33.01 45.65 -78.65
C ALA A 86 -33.67 44.71 -77.62
N VAL A 87 -34.92 44.31 -77.86
CA VAL A 87 -35.65 43.35 -77.01
C VAL A 87 -34.94 42.00 -76.96
N PHE A 88 -34.38 41.51 -78.08
CA PHE A 88 -33.61 40.26 -78.07
C PHE A 88 -32.33 40.37 -77.23
N LYS A 89 -31.58 41.47 -77.35
CA LYS A 89 -30.39 41.73 -76.54
C LYS A 89 -30.72 41.76 -75.05
N GLU A 90 -31.79 42.43 -74.68
CA GLU A 90 -32.29 42.49 -73.30
C GLU A 90 -32.71 41.11 -72.80
N ASN A 91 -33.46 40.34 -73.59
CA ASN A 91 -33.84 38.98 -73.23
C ASN A 91 -32.63 38.05 -73.03
N VAL A 92 -31.57 38.20 -73.85
CA VAL A 92 -30.33 37.46 -73.65
C VAL A 92 -29.62 37.89 -72.37
N HIS A 93 -29.59 39.19 -72.07
CA HIS A 93 -29.01 39.71 -70.85
C HIS A 93 -29.77 39.21 -69.61
N LEU A 94 -31.09 39.36 -69.58
CA LEU A 94 -31.96 38.89 -68.50
C LEU A 94 -31.82 37.37 -68.28
N LYS A 95 -31.71 36.57 -69.36
CA LYS A 95 -31.45 35.12 -69.23
C LYS A 95 -30.11 34.83 -68.56
N LYS A 96 -29.06 35.60 -68.85
CA LYS A 96 -27.75 35.44 -68.20
C LYS A 96 -27.81 35.82 -66.73
N GLU A 97 -28.47 36.93 -66.40
CA GLU A 97 -28.67 37.36 -65.01
C GLU A 97 -29.50 36.33 -64.23
N TYR A 98 -30.59 35.84 -64.82
CA TYR A 98 -31.41 34.79 -64.23
C TYR A 98 -30.61 33.51 -63.99
N SER A 99 -29.76 33.10 -64.94
CA SER A 99 -28.86 31.95 -64.77
C SER A 99 -27.87 32.15 -63.61
N TYR A 100 -27.29 33.35 -63.49
CA TYR A 100 -26.40 33.68 -62.37
C TYR A 100 -27.14 33.66 -61.03
N LEU A 101 -28.32 34.25 -60.96
CA LEU A 101 -29.16 34.25 -59.75
C LEU A 101 -29.56 32.83 -59.35
N LEU A 102 -29.92 31.98 -60.31
CA LEU A 102 -30.20 30.56 -60.04
C LEU A 102 -28.97 29.84 -59.46
N ALA A 103 -27.79 30.05 -60.04
CA ALA A 103 -26.56 29.45 -59.52
C ALA A 103 -26.24 29.92 -58.10
N GLU A 104 -26.50 31.19 -57.78
CA GLU A 104 -26.27 31.74 -56.44
C GLU A 104 -27.28 31.21 -55.42
N VAL A 105 -28.56 31.11 -55.80
CA VAL A 105 -29.60 30.46 -54.97
C VAL A 105 -29.22 29.03 -54.64
N GLU A 106 -28.70 28.28 -55.62
CA GLU A 106 -28.26 26.90 -55.39
C GLU A 106 -27.06 26.82 -54.44
N LYS A 107 -26.07 27.72 -54.55
CA LYS A 107 -24.96 27.79 -53.58
C LYS A 107 -25.46 28.14 -52.18
N LEU A 108 -26.36 29.11 -52.05
CA LEU A 108 -26.95 29.50 -50.77
C LEU A 108 -27.76 28.35 -50.14
N LYS A 109 -28.49 27.59 -50.96
CA LYS A 109 -29.19 26.39 -50.50
C LYS A 109 -28.20 25.34 -49.98
N ASN A 110 -27.15 25.04 -50.75
CA ASN A 110 -26.11 24.09 -50.35
C ASN A 110 -25.39 24.50 -49.06
N THR A 111 -25.08 25.79 -48.88
CA THR A 111 -24.47 26.29 -47.65
C THR A 111 -25.43 26.23 -46.47
N LYS A 112 -26.71 26.58 -46.67
CA LYS A 112 -27.76 26.42 -45.65
C LYS A 112 -27.87 24.97 -45.19
N GLU A 113 -27.92 24.02 -46.11
CA GLU A 113 -28.00 22.58 -45.77
C GLU A 113 -26.77 22.12 -45.00
N LYS A 114 -25.55 22.54 -45.40
CA LYS A 114 -24.32 22.24 -44.67
C LYS A 114 -24.34 22.79 -43.24
N LEU A 115 -24.74 24.04 -43.07
CA LEU A 115 -24.84 24.68 -41.75
C LEU A 115 -25.92 24.00 -40.89
N GLN A 116 -27.04 23.60 -41.47
CA GLN A 116 -28.07 22.84 -40.76
C GLN A 116 -27.55 21.49 -40.26
N ASN A 117 -26.80 20.77 -41.10
CA ASN A 117 -26.16 19.51 -40.71
C ASN A 117 -25.11 19.72 -39.61
N GLU A 118 -24.31 20.78 -39.70
CA GLU A 118 -23.33 21.13 -38.66
C GLU A 118 -24.00 21.49 -37.34
N ILE A 119 -25.07 22.28 -37.37
CA ILE A 119 -25.88 22.59 -36.18
C ILE A 119 -26.44 21.32 -35.55
N ALA A 120 -26.99 20.40 -36.35
CA ALA A 120 -27.51 19.13 -35.84
C ALA A 120 -26.41 18.27 -35.20
N LEU A 121 -25.24 18.19 -35.83
CA LEU A 121 -24.10 17.45 -35.29
C LEU A 121 -23.55 18.08 -34.00
N LEU A 122 -23.46 19.41 -33.96
CA LEU A 122 -23.06 20.15 -32.76
C LEU A 122 -24.05 20.00 -31.61
N LEU A 123 -25.35 19.92 -31.89
CA LEU A 123 -26.37 19.64 -30.87
C LEU A 123 -26.17 18.26 -30.24
N VAL A 124 -25.99 17.22 -31.06
CA VAL A 124 -25.73 15.86 -30.57
C VAL A 124 -24.42 15.80 -29.77
N ASN A 125 -23.36 16.46 -30.26
CA ASN A 125 -22.08 16.55 -29.53
C ASN A 125 -22.22 17.31 -28.20
N LYS A 126 -23.04 18.36 -28.17
CA LYS A 126 -23.32 19.10 -26.92
C LYS A 126 -24.05 18.21 -25.92
N GLU A 127 -25.11 17.53 -26.33
CA GLU A 127 -25.88 16.63 -25.46
C GLU A 127 -25.03 15.49 -24.91
N THR A 128 -24.24 14.83 -25.76
CA THR A 128 -23.32 13.76 -25.33
C THR A 128 -22.25 14.27 -24.37
N ASN A 129 -21.65 15.44 -24.64
CA ASN A 129 -20.69 16.06 -23.73
C ASN A 129 -21.33 16.45 -22.39
N GLU A 130 -22.55 16.99 -22.38
CA GLU A 130 -23.28 17.31 -21.15
C GLU A 130 -23.54 16.04 -20.32
N MET A 131 -23.95 14.94 -20.96
CA MET A 131 -24.15 13.65 -20.30
C MET A 131 -22.84 13.10 -19.72
N LEU A 132 -21.74 13.16 -20.49
CA LEU A 132 -20.41 12.74 -20.03
C LEU A 132 -19.93 13.57 -18.85
N VAL A 133 -20.09 14.89 -18.89
CA VAL A 133 -19.72 15.79 -17.79
C VAL A 133 -20.53 15.45 -16.53
N LYS A 134 -21.85 15.27 -16.65
CA LYS A 134 -22.70 14.84 -15.52
C LYS A 134 -22.21 13.53 -14.92
N GLU A 135 -21.90 12.53 -15.76
CA GLU A 135 -21.38 11.25 -15.31
C GLU A 135 -20.03 11.39 -14.59
N LYS A 136 -19.09 12.17 -15.16
CA LYS A 136 -17.78 12.40 -14.55
C LYS A 136 -17.87 13.15 -13.23
N VAL A 137 -18.79 14.10 -13.10
CA VAL A 137 -19.07 14.80 -11.84
C VAL A 137 -19.59 13.83 -10.78
N VAL A 138 -20.54 12.95 -11.12
CA VAL A 138 -21.06 11.92 -10.20
C VAL A 138 -19.96 10.93 -9.80
N GLN A 139 -19.15 10.45 -10.75
CA GLN A 139 -18.01 9.58 -10.47
C GLN A 139 -16.99 10.26 -9.55
N SER A 140 -16.70 11.53 -9.77
CA SER A 140 -15.79 12.33 -8.94
C SER A 140 -16.33 12.50 -7.52
N ALA A 141 -17.63 12.81 -7.38
CA ALA A 141 -18.30 12.90 -6.09
C ALA A 141 -18.25 11.57 -5.32
N LYS A 142 -18.51 10.44 -6.00
CA LYS A 142 -18.40 9.09 -5.40
C LYS A 142 -16.98 8.79 -4.92
N LYS A 143 -15.96 9.07 -5.75
CA LYS A 143 -14.55 8.89 -5.36
C LYS A 143 -14.17 9.78 -4.17
N LYS A 144 -14.63 11.03 -4.14
CA LYS A 144 -14.41 11.93 -2.98
C LYS A 144 -15.05 11.37 -1.70
N ALA A 145 -16.27 10.85 -1.78
CA ALA A 145 -16.92 10.23 -0.62
C ALA A 145 -16.13 9.01 -0.10
N GLN A 146 -15.66 8.14 -1.01
CA GLN A 146 -14.81 7.00 -0.64
C GLN A 146 -13.48 7.43 0.00
N ILE A 147 -12.86 8.50 -0.50
CA ILE A 147 -11.64 9.05 0.09
C ILE A 147 -11.91 9.55 1.51
N LEU A 148 -13.03 10.25 1.75
CA LEU A 148 -13.39 10.73 3.08
C LEU A 148 -13.64 9.57 4.06
N GLU A 149 -14.37 8.54 3.63
CA GLU A 149 -14.62 7.34 4.43
C GLU A 149 -13.31 6.60 4.78
N LEU A 150 -12.42 6.43 3.80
CA LEU A 150 -11.10 5.82 4.05
C LEU A 150 -10.24 6.68 4.98
N GLN A 151 -10.28 8.01 4.85
CA GLN A 151 -9.56 8.92 5.74
C GLN A 151 -10.09 8.84 7.18
N GLU A 152 -11.40 8.71 7.37
CA GLU A 152 -12.00 8.50 8.69
C GLU A 152 -11.57 7.16 9.29
N ASN A 153 -11.59 6.08 8.50
CA ASN A 153 -11.13 4.77 8.93
C ASN A 153 -9.64 4.78 9.32
N VAL A 154 -8.78 5.45 8.54
CA VAL A 154 -7.37 5.61 8.88
C VAL A 154 -7.21 6.37 10.19
N LYS A 155 -7.92 7.48 10.40
CA LYS A 155 -7.88 8.21 11.69
C LYS A 155 -8.33 7.36 12.88
N ASN A 156 -9.37 6.56 12.70
CA ASN A 156 -9.86 5.65 13.76
C ASN A 156 -8.82 4.58 14.09
N LEU A 157 -8.21 3.96 13.07
CA LEU A 157 -7.14 2.98 13.26
C LEU A 157 -5.89 3.60 13.89
N GLU A 158 -5.51 4.81 13.49
CA GLU A 158 -4.41 5.56 14.11
C GLU A 158 -4.69 5.82 15.60
N ALA A 159 -5.91 6.21 15.97
CA ALA A 159 -6.31 6.42 17.36
C ALA A 159 -6.31 5.11 18.17
N GLU A 160 -6.79 4.01 17.59
CA GLU A 160 -6.73 2.68 18.23
C GLU A 160 -5.30 2.19 18.44
N LEU A 161 -4.44 2.37 17.43
CA LEU A 161 -3.02 2.04 17.53
C LEU A 161 -2.34 2.90 18.59
N GLN A 162 -2.59 4.21 18.62
CA GLN A 162 -2.04 5.09 19.66
C GLN A 162 -2.44 4.63 21.06
N LYS A 163 -3.72 4.26 21.25
CA LYS A 163 -4.20 3.71 22.53
C LYS A 163 -3.48 2.41 22.88
N LYS A 164 -3.29 1.50 21.91
CA LYS A 164 -2.56 0.25 22.12
C LYS A 164 -1.09 0.48 22.47
N THR A 165 -0.44 1.44 21.82
CA THR A 165 0.93 1.83 22.14
C THR A 165 1.03 2.36 23.57
N MET A 166 0.12 3.25 23.98
CA MET A 166 0.07 3.75 25.36
C MET A 166 -0.19 2.63 26.39
N GLU A 167 -1.06 1.66 26.08
CA GLU A 167 -1.29 0.48 26.94
C GLU A 167 -0.01 -0.36 27.10
N VAL A 168 0.74 -0.57 26.01
CA VAL A 168 2.00 -1.33 26.03
C VAL A 168 3.08 -0.57 26.79
N GLU A 169 3.27 0.72 26.53
CA GLU A 169 4.19 1.57 27.28
C GLU A 169 3.89 1.55 28.79
N GLY A 170 2.61 1.63 29.16
CA GLY A 170 2.18 1.51 30.55
C GLY A 170 2.48 0.13 31.16
N GLN A 171 2.38 -0.95 30.39
CA GLN A 171 2.77 -2.29 30.85
C GLN A 171 4.29 -2.44 30.99
N ILE A 172 5.07 -1.86 30.08
CA ILE A 172 6.54 -1.84 30.17
C ILE A 172 6.96 -1.09 31.44
N LEU A 173 6.41 0.11 31.69
CA LEU A 173 6.74 0.90 32.87
C LEU A 173 6.43 0.16 34.18
N LYS A 174 5.29 -0.56 34.24
CA LYS A 174 4.93 -1.41 35.39
C LYS A 174 5.92 -2.56 35.57
N LYS A 175 6.25 -3.29 34.50
CA LYS A 175 7.22 -4.38 34.54
C LYS A 175 8.61 -3.90 34.98
N ASP A 176 9.04 -2.75 34.51
CA ASP A 176 10.31 -2.16 34.92
C ASP A 176 10.31 -1.82 36.41
N SER A 177 9.20 -1.25 36.92
CA SER A 177 9.05 -0.98 38.35
C SER A 177 9.01 -2.25 39.21
N ASP A 178 8.30 -3.28 38.75
CA ASP A 178 8.21 -4.58 39.43
C ASP A 178 9.58 -5.28 39.42
N SER A 179 10.29 -5.25 38.30
CA SER A 179 11.65 -5.77 38.16
C SER A 179 12.63 -5.03 39.08
N GLU A 180 12.52 -3.71 39.22
CA GLU A 180 13.36 -2.94 40.15
C GLU A 180 13.08 -3.32 41.62
N VAL A 181 11.81 -3.55 41.98
CA VAL A 181 11.42 -4.02 43.32
C VAL A 181 11.93 -5.44 43.57
N GLU A 182 11.81 -6.34 42.60
CA GLU A 182 12.35 -7.71 42.67
C GLU A 182 13.87 -7.70 42.78
N ALA A 183 14.57 -6.87 42.01
CA ALA A 183 16.02 -6.71 42.10
C ALA A 183 16.46 -6.25 43.50
N LYS A 184 15.75 -5.28 44.10
CA LYS A 184 16.01 -4.85 45.48
C LYS A 184 15.75 -5.96 46.51
N ASN A 185 14.73 -6.79 46.31
CA ASN A 185 14.41 -7.90 47.21
C ASN A 185 15.42 -9.04 47.10
N THR A 186 15.83 -9.41 45.88
CA THR A 186 16.88 -10.42 45.67
C THR A 186 18.20 -9.98 46.29
N GLU A 187 18.58 -8.71 46.17
CA GLU A 187 19.77 -8.16 46.84
C GLU A 187 19.67 -8.28 48.38
N LYS A 188 18.51 -7.98 48.98
CA LYS A 188 18.28 -8.15 50.42
C LYS A 188 18.40 -9.61 50.86
N PHE A 189 17.79 -10.55 50.13
CA PHE A 189 17.87 -11.98 50.44
C PHE A 189 19.31 -12.50 50.30
N GLN A 190 20.03 -12.04 49.28
CA GLN A 190 21.44 -12.40 49.09
C GLN A 190 22.31 -11.94 50.28
N LYS A 191 22.09 -10.73 50.81
CA LYS A 191 22.76 -10.24 52.03
C LYS A 191 22.42 -11.08 53.25
N MET A 192 21.14 -11.46 53.43
CA MET A 192 20.70 -12.31 54.54
C MET A 192 21.37 -13.69 54.48
N LEU A 193 21.43 -14.31 53.31
CA LEU A 193 22.09 -15.60 53.10
C LEU A 193 23.58 -15.54 53.45
N GLN A 194 24.29 -14.49 53.05
CA GLN A 194 25.70 -14.31 53.42
C GLN A 194 25.90 -14.21 54.94
N LEU A 195 24.99 -13.53 55.66
CA LEU A 195 25.05 -13.45 57.12
C LEU A 195 24.80 -14.82 57.75
N GLN A 196 23.79 -15.55 57.27
CA GLN A 196 23.48 -16.90 57.74
C GLN A 196 24.64 -17.87 57.50
N GLU A 197 25.30 -17.78 56.34
CA GLU A 197 26.48 -18.61 56.02
C GLU A 197 27.65 -18.32 56.97
N ARG A 198 27.89 -17.06 57.32
CA ARG A 198 28.91 -16.70 58.33
C ARG A 198 28.60 -17.32 59.69
N GLU A 199 27.34 -17.30 60.11
CA GLU A 199 26.93 -17.89 61.38
C GLU A 199 27.04 -19.43 61.36
N ILE A 200 26.60 -20.08 60.27
CA ILE A 200 26.80 -21.52 60.07
C ILE A 200 28.28 -21.87 60.11
N ASN A 201 29.15 -21.09 59.47
CA ASN A 201 30.59 -21.31 59.51
C ASN A 201 31.18 -21.10 60.91
N ARG A 202 30.66 -20.14 61.68
CA ARG A 202 31.02 -19.95 63.10
C ARG A 202 30.63 -21.16 63.93
N VAL A 203 29.40 -21.66 63.78
CA VAL A 203 28.90 -22.87 64.45
C VAL A 203 29.74 -24.08 64.05
N LYS A 204 30.03 -24.28 62.76
CA LYS A 204 30.91 -25.36 62.27
C LYS A 204 32.29 -25.33 62.93
N LYS A 205 32.91 -24.14 63.03
CA LYS A 205 34.20 -23.97 63.71
C LYS A 205 34.12 -24.32 65.19
N LEU A 206 33.08 -23.86 65.88
CA LEU A 206 32.87 -24.17 67.29
C LEU A 206 32.67 -25.68 67.51
N SER A 207 31.83 -26.33 66.71
CA SER A 207 31.62 -27.77 66.75
C SER A 207 32.92 -28.54 66.47
N ALA A 208 33.72 -28.11 65.50
CA ALA A 208 35.02 -28.71 65.21
C ALA A 208 36.00 -28.57 66.39
N ASN A 209 36.00 -27.42 67.08
CA ASN A 209 36.81 -27.23 68.28
C ASN A 209 36.35 -28.13 69.43
N ILE A 210 35.05 -28.20 69.70
CA ILE A 210 34.48 -29.10 70.72
C ILE A 210 34.84 -30.57 70.43
N LEU A 211 34.76 -30.99 69.16
CA LEU A 211 35.15 -32.34 68.77
C LEU A 211 36.65 -32.58 69.00
N ARG A 212 37.52 -31.60 68.68
CA ARG A 212 38.96 -31.70 68.93
C ARG A 212 39.27 -31.80 70.42
N GLU A 213 38.72 -30.90 71.23
CA GLU A 213 38.88 -30.93 72.69
C GLU A 213 38.39 -32.26 73.28
N ARG A 214 37.26 -32.79 72.78
CA ARG A 214 36.78 -34.12 73.17
C ARG A 214 37.78 -35.21 72.78
N SER A 215 38.32 -35.19 71.56
CA SER A 215 39.32 -36.17 71.13
C SER A 215 40.60 -36.10 71.98
N ASP A 216 41.05 -34.89 72.34
CA ASP A 216 42.21 -34.70 73.23
C ASP A 216 41.96 -35.30 74.61
N VAL A 217 40.76 -35.08 75.17
CA VAL A 217 40.33 -35.65 76.44
C VAL A 217 40.20 -37.18 76.36
N GLU A 218 39.60 -37.71 75.29
CA GLU A 218 39.51 -39.16 75.04
C GLU A 218 40.90 -39.79 74.95
N HIS A 219 41.83 -39.14 74.26
CA HIS A 219 43.22 -39.59 74.16
C HIS A 219 43.90 -39.64 75.54
N PHE A 220 43.79 -38.55 76.32
CA PHE A 220 44.32 -38.49 77.69
C PHE A 220 43.78 -39.61 78.58
N PHE A 221 42.47 -39.90 78.52
CA PHE A 221 41.88 -40.98 79.32
C PHE A 221 42.34 -42.37 78.87
N LEU A 222 42.49 -42.60 77.56
CA LEU A 222 43.04 -43.85 77.04
C LEU A 222 44.49 -44.05 77.49
N GLU A 223 45.30 -43.00 77.45
CA GLU A 223 46.68 -43.01 77.92
C GLU A 223 46.76 -43.26 79.44
N ALA A 224 45.93 -42.58 80.24
CA ALA A 224 45.85 -42.82 81.68
C ALA A 224 45.45 -44.26 82.00
N LEU A 225 44.48 -44.83 81.27
CA LEU A 225 44.10 -46.24 81.41
C LEU A 225 45.23 -47.19 81.00
N ALA A 226 45.97 -46.89 79.94
CA ALA A 226 47.13 -47.67 79.52
C ALA A 226 48.24 -47.63 80.58
N HIS A 227 48.53 -46.46 81.12
CA HIS A 227 49.50 -46.27 82.20
C HIS A 227 49.10 -47.06 83.45
N VAL A 228 47.84 -46.97 83.90
CA VAL A 228 47.36 -47.74 85.05
C VAL A 228 47.47 -49.23 84.81
N LYS A 229 47.10 -49.73 83.62
CA LYS A 229 47.27 -51.15 83.27
C LYS A 229 48.73 -51.59 83.31
N GLN A 230 49.65 -50.77 82.79
CA GLN A 230 51.08 -51.05 82.83
C GLN A 230 51.60 -51.10 84.27
N GLU A 231 51.14 -50.18 85.13
CA GLU A 231 51.49 -50.14 86.53
C GLU A 231 50.91 -51.33 87.32
N ILE A 232 49.68 -51.77 87.00
CA ILE A 232 49.10 -53.03 87.52
C ILE A 232 50.00 -54.21 87.16
N ILE A 233 50.42 -54.34 85.90
CA ILE A 233 51.29 -55.44 85.44
C ILE A 233 52.64 -55.37 86.17
N SER A 234 53.22 -54.17 86.29
CA SER A 234 54.49 -53.94 86.99
C SER A 234 54.37 -54.28 88.48
N SER A 235 53.35 -53.77 89.17
CA SER A 235 53.03 -54.02 90.57
C SER A 235 52.83 -55.51 90.84
N ARG A 236 52.02 -56.21 90.03
CA ARG A 236 51.81 -57.66 90.13
C ARG A 236 53.10 -58.45 89.93
N SER A 237 53.94 -58.04 88.98
CA SER A 237 55.26 -58.63 88.74
C SER A 237 56.22 -58.40 89.91
N HIS A 238 56.26 -57.18 90.45
CA HIS A 238 57.06 -56.82 91.62
C HIS A 238 56.62 -57.60 92.85
N TYR A 239 55.32 -57.60 93.17
CA TYR A 239 54.76 -58.34 94.29
C TYR A 239 55.08 -59.84 94.19
N ARG A 240 54.96 -60.43 93.00
CA ARG A 240 55.33 -61.84 92.78
C ARG A 240 56.82 -62.09 93.05
N LYS A 241 57.72 -61.22 92.57
CA LYS A 241 59.17 -61.32 92.82
C LYS A 241 59.52 -61.12 94.29
N GLU A 242 58.91 -60.15 94.94
CA GLU A 242 59.13 -59.82 96.35
C GLU A 242 58.59 -60.92 97.27
N ALA A 243 57.38 -61.41 97.03
CA ALA A 243 56.82 -62.57 97.73
C ALA A 243 57.70 -63.82 97.54
N GLN A 244 58.29 -64.00 96.35
CA GLN A 244 59.24 -65.08 96.09
C GLN A 244 60.54 -64.89 96.87
N ALA A 245 61.09 -63.68 96.90
CA ALA A 245 62.29 -63.36 97.65
C ALA A 245 62.08 -63.51 99.17
N VAL A 246 60.95 -63.07 99.70
CA VAL A 246 60.57 -63.23 101.12
C VAL A 246 60.41 -64.71 101.45
N TYR A 247 59.74 -65.49 100.61
CA TYR A 247 59.59 -66.93 100.79
C TYR A 247 60.96 -67.64 100.75
N GLN A 248 61.83 -67.31 99.79
CA GLN A 248 63.18 -67.86 99.69
C GLN A 248 64.05 -67.47 100.89
N ARG A 249 63.98 -66.23 101.36
CA ARG A 249 64.67 -65.79 102.59
C ARG A 249 64.21 -66.60 103.80
N LYS A 250 62.89 -66.73 104.01
CA LYS A 250 62.33 -67.55 105.10
C LYS A 250 62.71 -69.03 104.98
N MET A 251 62.76 -69.58 103.77
CA MET A 251 63.26 -70.94 103.53
C MET A 251 64.75 -71.08 103.90
N ASN A 252 65.58 -70.09 103.56
CA ASN A 252 67.01 -70.10 103.89
C ASN A 252 67.27 -69.91 105.40
N ASP A 253 66.54 -69.01 106.06
CA ASP A 253 66.64 -68.77 107.51
C ASP A 253 66.16 -69.99 108.32
N ALA A 254 65.12 -70.68 107.85
CA ALA A 254 64.67 -71.95 108.43
C ALA A 254 65.69 -73.08 108.21
N ALA A 255 66.39 -73.11 107.06
CA ALA A 255 67.47 -74.07 106.81
C ALA A 255 68.70 -73.85 107.71
N LEU A 256 68.94 -72.61 108.14
CA LEU A 256 69.96 -72.25 109.15
C LEU A 256 69.49 -72.48 110.59
N GLY A 257 68.28 -73.00 110.81
CA GLY A 257 67.71 -73.31 112.12
C GLY A 257 67.21 -72.12 112.94
N LYS A 258 67.12 -70.92 112.33
CA LYS A 258 66.70 -69.69 113.02
C LYS A 258 65.17 -69.54 113.14
N GLU A 259 64.41 -70.13 112.21
CA GLU A 259 62.94 -70.10 112.16
C GLU A 259 62.36 -71.44 111.67
N GLN A 260 61.04 -71.63 111.73
CA GLN A 260 60.34 -72.81 111.22
C GLN A 260 60.09 -72.70 109.70
N TYR A 261 60.21 -73.81 108.97
CA TYR A 261 59.98 -73.82 107.51
C TYR A 261 58.59 -73.28 107.15
N PRO A 262 58.50 -72.29 106.23
CA PRO A 262 57.22 -71.73 105.80
C PRO A 262 56.39 -72.76 105.00
N LYS A 263 55.06 -72.64 105.05
CA LYS A 263 54.14 -73.48 104.25
C LYS A 263 54.44 -73.34 102.76
N ILE A 264 54.46 -74.46 102.02
CA ILE A 264 54.77 -74.48 100.58
C ILE A 264 53.88 -73.49 99.85
N ARG A 265 54.51 -72.49 99.23
CA ARG A 265 53.85 -71.47 98.42
C ARG A 265 54.26 -71.65 96.97
N THR A 266 53.28 -71.67 96.09
CA THR A 266 53.51 -71.78 94.64
C THR A 266 53.54 -70.40 94.01
N PHE A 267 54.43 -70.25 93.01
CA PHE A 267 54.62 -68.99 92.27
C PHE A 267 54.30 -69.17 90.79
N HIS A 268 53.77 -70.33 90.39
CA HIS A 268 53.44 -70.66 89.01
C HIS A 268 51.95 -70.93 88.94
N ASN A 269 51.24 -70.19 88.08
CA ASN A 269 49.80 -70.24 87.91
C ASN A 269 49.37 -71.62 87.36
N LYS A 270 49.16 -72.61 88.23
CA LYS A 270 48.64 -73.94 87.92
C LYS A 270 47.29 -74.12 88.60
N GLU A 271 46.30 -74.60 87.84
CA GLU A 271 44.87 -74.64 88.22
C GLU A 271 44.54 -75.47 89.47
N HIS A 272 45.46 -76.33 89.95
CA HIS A 272 45.25 -77.20 91.12
C HIS A 272 46.11 -76.82 92.34
N SER A 273 46.59 -75.59 92.42
CA SER A 273 47.34 -75.11 93.59
C SER A 273 46.43 -74.54 94.66
N THR A 274 46.51 -75.05 95.89
CA THR A 274 45.71 -74.59 97.04
C THR A 274 46.32 -73.37 97.74
N ASN A 275 47.57 -73.00 97.44
CA ASN A 275 48.29 -71.88 98.07
C ASN A 275 49.21 -71.18 97.04
N ASP A 276 48.62 -70.35 96.18
CA ASP A 276 49.27 -69.61 95.11
C ASP A 276 49.27 -68.10 95.39
N VAL A 277 50.39 -67.42 95.10
CA VAL A 277 50.51 -65.95 95.15
C VAL A 277 49.49 -65.27 94.24
N ASN A 278 49.08 -65.92 93.15
CA ASN A 278 48.05 -65.36 92.27
C ASN A 278 46.67 -65.30 92.95
N GLN A 279 46.41 -66.14 93.94
CA GLN A 279 45.18 -66.06 94.73
C GLN A 279 45.15 -64.78 95.55
N ASP A 280 46.29 -64.39 96.16
CA ASP A 280 46.40 -63.12 96.91
C ASP A 280 46.21 -61.89 96.01
N LEU A 281 46.71 -61.94 94.76
CA LEU A 281 46.50 -60.89 93.77
C LEU A 281 45.02 -60.81 93.31
N GLN A 282 44.33 -61.95 93.18
CA GLN A 282 42.90 -61.98 92.85
C GLN A 282 42.01 -61.57 94.04
N ASP A 283 42.43 -61.84 95.26
CA ASP A 283 41.73 -61.40 96.47
C ASP A 283 41.91 -59.89 96.68
N ALA A 284 43.08 -59.34 96.34
CA ALA A 284 43.29 -57.89 96.24
C ALA A 284 42.38 -57.23 95.17
N ASP A 285 42.19 -57.88 94.00
CA ASP A 285 41.22 -57.44 92.98
C ASP A 285 39.76 -57.42 93.51
N LYS A 286 39.41 -58.33 94.43
CA LYS A 286 38.06 -58.47 95.00
C LYS A 286 37.87 -57.66 96.28
N TRP A 287 38.91 -57.02 96.81
CA TRP A 287 38.85 -56.31 98.08
C TRP A 287 38.04 -55.02 97.92
N ASN A 288 36.80 -55.02 98.41
CA ASN A 288 35.88 -53.90 98.30
C ASN A 288 35.74 -53.19 99.66
N HIS A 289 36.79 -52.55 100.17
CA HIS A 289 36.73 -51.81 101.44
C HIS A 289 36.44 -50.32 101.21
N LEU A 290 35.34 -49.99 100.51
CA LEU A 290 34.99 -48.59 100.18
C LEU A 290 33.53 -48.25 100.48
N GLN A 291 33.01 -48.70 101.63
CA GLN A 291 31.64 -48.39 102.08
C GLN A 291 31.54 -47.17 103.01
N ALA A 292 32.63 -46.48 103.36
CA ALA A 292 32.51 -45.24 104.15
C ALA A 292 33.74 -44.34 104.01
N ARG A 293 33.49 -43.06 103.71
CA ARG A 293 34.40 -41.90 103.73
C ARG A 293 34.99 -41.49 102.36
N LYS A 294 35.22 -40.18 102.27
CA LYS A 294 35.82 -39.43 101.16
C LYS A 294 37.22 -39.99 100.89
N VAL A 295 37.34 -40.89 99.92
CA VAL A 295 38.61 -41.55 99.56
C VAL A 295 39.35 -40.65 98.58
N ASP A 296 40.62 -40.38 98.85
CA ASP A 296 41.48 -39.60 97.97
C ASP A 296 42.14 -40.51 96.92
N ILE A 297 42.45 -39.99 95.74
CA ILE A 297 42.97 -40.79 94.61
C ILE A 297 44.31 -41.46 94.98
N GLY A 298 45.07 -40.86 95.90
CA GLY A 298 46.33 -41.41 96.42
C GLY A 298 46.18 -42.75 97.13
N ASP A 299 45.05 -42.99 97.79
CA ASP A 299 44.83 -44.13 98.69
C ASP A 299 44.31 -45.40 97.98
N LEU A 300 44.01 -45.29 96.68
CA LEU A 300 43.48 -46.38 95.88
C LEU A 300 44.61 -47.28 95.35
N THR A 301 44.35 -48.59 95.37
CA THR A 301 45.15 -49.56 94.63
C THR A 301 45.06 -49.29 93.12
N TRP A 302 46.04 -49.75 92.35
CA TRP A 302 46.07 -49.50 90.90
C TRP A 302 44.88 -50.13 90.17
N GLU A 303 44.43 -51.29 90.66
CA GLU A 303 43.23 -52.01 90.25
C GLU A 303 41.95 -51.19 90.46
N GLU A 304 41.83 -50.48 91.59
CA GLU A 304 40.70 -49.59 91.86
C GLU A 304 40.76 -48.32 91.02
N LYS A 305 41.96 -47.75 90.81
CA LYS A 305 42.17 -46.61 89.90
C LYS A 305 41.71 -46.94 88.48
N GLU A 306 41.93 -48.17 88.01
CA GLU A 306 41.44 -48.61 86.69
C GLU A 306 39.90 -48.62 86.63
N ARG A 307 39.23 -49.13 87.67
CA ARG A 307 37.75 -49.16 87.73
C ARG A 307 37.16 -47.76 87.76
N VAL A 308 37.75 -46.84 88.53
CA VAL A 308 37.33 -45.44 88.58
C VAL A 308 37.49 -44.75 87.23
N LEU A 309 38.62 -44.95 86.54
CA LEU A 309 38.84 -44.40 85.19
C LEU A 309 37.87 -44.98 84.15
N ARG A 310 37.58 -46.29 84.19
CA ARG A 310 36.57 -46.92 83.32
C ARG A 310 35.17 -46.37 83.58
N LEU A 311 34.80 -46.16 84.85
CA LEU A 311 33.51 -45.58 85.23
C LEU A 311 33.40 -44.11 84.79
N LEU A 312 34.48 -43.33 84.94
CA LEU A 312 34.54 -41.95 84.50
C LEU A 312 34.39 -41.84 82.97
N PHE A 313 35.06 -42.69 82.21
CA PHE A 313 34.91 -42.77 80.75
C PHE A 313 33.47 -43.12 80.34
N ALA A 314 32.83 -44.06 81.04
CA ALA A 314 31.42 -44.42 80.79
C ALA A 314 30.44 -43.28 81.16
N LYS A 315 30.77 -42.49 82.19
CA LYS A 315 29.99 -41.33 82.61
C LYS A 315 30.15 -40.15 81.64
N MET A 316 31.36 -39.88 81.17
CA MET A 316 31.65 -38.83 80.17
C MET A 316 31.05 -39.13 78.80
N ASN A 317 31.02 -40.41 78.40
CA ASN A 317 30.37 -40.83 77.15
C ASN A 317 28.83 -40.96 77.26
N ASN A 318 28.22 -40.55 78.38
CA ASN A 318 26.76 -40.52 78.58
C ASN A 318 26.04 -41.83 78.21
N ILE A 319 26.71 -42.98 78.34
CA ILE A 319 26.14 -44.29 77.97
C ILE A 319 24.90 -44.63 78.83
N HIS A 320 24.80 -44.04 80.02
CA HIS A 320 23.71 -44.28 80.98
C HIS A 320 22.47 -43.38 80.81
N ASN A 321 22.49 -42.39 79.90
CA ASN A 321 21.40 -41.41 79.73
C ASN A 321 20.77 -41.38 78.33
N ARG A 322 20.94 -42.41 77.50
CA ARG A 322 20.08 -42.61 76.31
C ARG A 322 18.68 -43.06 76.72
N LYS A 323 17.92 -42.17 77.35
CA LYS A 323 16.45 -42.21 77.25
C LYS A 323 16.08 -41.72 75.86
N LYS A 324 15.27 -42.51 75.16
CA LYS A 324 14.71 -42.20 73.84
C LYS A 324 14.07 -40.81 73.87
N SER A 325 14.58 -39.88 73.06
CA SER A 325 13.87 -38.67 72.66
C SER A 325 13.49 -38.81 71.18
N PRO A 326 12.20 -38.72 70.82
CA PRO A 326 11.74 -38.75 69.44
C PRO A 326 11.58 -37.32 68.93
N ILE A 327 12.57 -36.79 68.22
CA ILE A 327 12.34 -35.85 67.10
C ILE A 327 13.38 -36.16 66.02
N ALA A 328 12.98 -37.02 65.10
CA ALA A 328 13.58 -37.12 63.77
C ALA A 328 12.41 -37.10 62.78
N ALA A 329 11.92 -35.90 62.49
CA ALA A 329 11.06 -35.64 61.36
C ALA A 329 11.17 -34.16 61.02
N PHE A 330 12.14 -33.80 60.17
CA PHE A 330 11.89 -32.83 59.12
C PHE A 330 13.01 -32.90 58.05
N ASN A 331 12.55 -33.17 56.83
CA ASN A 331 13.16 -32.87 55.54
C ASN A 331 14.36 -33.69 55.06
N GLN A 332 14.03 -34.87 54.53
CA GLN A 332 14.54 -35.26 53.22
C GLN A 332 13.90 -34.35 52.16
N ASN A 333 14.71 -33.56 51.46
CA ASN A 333 14.56 -33.24 50.02
C ASN A 333 15.64 -32.22 49.61
N THR A 334 16.83 -32.71 49.29
CA THR A 334 17.80 -32.11 48.38
C THR A 334 18.55 -33.28 47.73
N SER A 335 18.13 -33.66 46.53
CA SER A 335 18.90 -33.41 45.31
C SER A 335 20.19 -34.22 45.22
N GLU A 336 20.11 -35.43 44.66
CA GLU A 336 21.19 -35.95 43.83
C GLU A 336 21.01 -35.35 42.44
N ARG A 337 21.75 -34.27 42.17
CA ARG A 337 21.97 -33.74 40.84
C ARG A 337 23.40 -34.12 40.47
N GLU A 338 23.56 -35.28 39.85
CA GLU A 338 24.76 -35.56 39.06
C GLU A 338 24.63 -34.84 37.72
N GLU A 339 25.63 -34.03 37.41
CA GLU A 339 25.84 -33.42 36.12
C GLU A 339 26.22 -34.49 35.09
N ARG A 340 25.48 -34.56 33.99
CA ARG A 340 26.02 -35.03 32.71
C ARG A 340 25.63 -34.08 31.59
N TYR A 341 26.67 -33.52 30.99
CA TYR A 341 26.65 -32.86 29.69
C TYR A 341 26.06 -33.77 28.61
N ARG A 342 25.10 -33.26 27.83
CA ARG A 342 24.97 -33.54 26.39
C ARG A 342 24.09 -32.48 25.71
N GLU A 343 24.64 -31.86 24.67
CA GLU A 343 23.98 -30.94 23.73
C GLU A 343 23.01 -31.68 22.76
N PRO A 344 22.23 -30.97 21.91
CA PRO A 344 20.79 -31.19 21.74
C PRO A 344 20.41 -32.21 20.65
N GLU A 345 19.31 -32.92 20.88
CA GLU A 345 18.60 -33.64 19.81
C GLU A 345 17.33 -32.88 19.42
N ARG A 346 17.24 -32.61 18.12
CA ARG A 346 16.01 -32.27 17.40
C ARG A 346 15.12 -33.52 17.36
N ASN A 347 13.86 -33.35 17.70
CA ASN A 347 12.74 -34.16 17.20
C ASN A 347 11.60 -33.14 17.03
N GLU A 348 11.16 -32.75 15.83
CA GLU A 348 10.58 -33.60 14.78
C GLU A 348 9.67 -34.67 15.39
N ASN A 349 8.43 -34.28 15.69
CA ASN A 349 7.23 -35.04 15.32
C ASN A 349 5.95 -34.29 15.72
N SER A 350 5.38 -33.55 14.77
CA SER A 350 3.94 -33.50 14.60
C SER A 350 3.64 -33.53 13.10
N ILE A 351 3.76 -34.74 12.54
CA ILE A 351 3.39 -35.05 11.16
C ILE A 351 1.86 -35.14 11.14
N PHE A 352 1.27 -34.24 10.36
CA PHE A 352 -0.13 -34.21 9.99
C PHE A 352 -0.54 -35.50 9.26
N ILE A 353 -1.66 -36.09 9.70
CA ILE A 353 -2.38 -37.15 8.99
C ILE A 353 -3.20 -36.49 7.87
N THR A 354 -2.82 -36.76 6.62
CA THR A 354 -3.62 -36.51 5.42
C THR A 354 -4.34 -37.79 5.01
N GLN A 355 -5.67 -37.74 4.83
CA GLN A 355 -6.31 -38.28 3.63
C GLN A 355 -7.80 -37.89 3.46
N LYS A 356 -8.10 -37.56 2.20
CA LYS A 356 -9.37 -37.66 1.43
C LYS A 356 -10.29 -36.43 1.27
N ASP A 357 -10.11 -35.83 0.09
CA ASP A 357 -11.08 -35.52 -0.97
C ASP A 357 -12.50 -35.08 -0.62
N THR A 358 -12.84 -33.84 -1.03
CA THR A 358 -14.11 -33.56 -1.73
C THR A 358 -13.93 -32.35 -2.65
N GLU A 359 -14.30 -32.53 -3.91
CA GLU A 359 -14.35 -31.54 -5.00
C GLU A 359 -15.27 -30.35 -4.67
N LEU A 360 -14.98 -29.17 -5.25
CA LEU A 360 -15.89 -28.44 -6.15
C LEU A 360 -15.34 -27.04 -6.54
N MET A 361 -15.08 -26.90 -7.84
CA MET A 361 -15.32 -25.74 -8.72
C MET A 361 -14.81 -24.34 -8.32
N PHE A 362 -13.73 -23.89 -9.00
CA PHE A 362 -13.58 -22.48 -9.38
C PHE A 362 -13.20 -22.38 -10.88
N PRO A 363 -13.80 -21.45 -11.64
CA PRO A 363 -13.61 -21.37 -13.09
C PRO A 363 -12.28 -20.73 -13.48
N SER A 364 -11.73 -21.28 -14.57
CA SER A 364 -10.59 -20.78 -15.34
C SER A 364 -10.77 -19.32 -15.77
N VAL A 365 -9.82 -18.46 -15.41
CA VAL A 365 -9.62 -17.16 -16.06
C VAL A 365 -8.42 -17.30 -16.98
N THR A 366 -8.72 -17.40 -18.27
CA THR A 366 -7.81 -17.26 -19.39
C THR A 366 -7.22 -15.85 -19.42
N LEU A 367 -5.88 -15.76 -19.41
CA LEU A 367 -5.14 -14.55 -19.76
C LEU A 367 -5.15 -14.38 -21.29
N PRO A 368 -5.43 -13.17 -21.83
CA PRO A 368 -5.38 -12.95 -23.27
C PRO A 368 -3.94 -12.87 -23.80
N GLU A 369 -3.68 -13.62 -24.87
CA GLU A 369 -2.47 -13.58 -25.69
C GLU A 369 -2.23 -12.18 -26.27
N ILE A 370 -1.08 -11.58 -25.93
CA ILE A 370 -0.57 -10.39 -26.60
C ILE A 370 0.04 -10.84 -27.94
N HIS A 371 -0.69 -10.58 -29.03
CA HIS A 371 -0.15 -10.65 -30.38
C HIS A 371 0.90 -9.55 -30.57
N GLN A 372 2.19 -9.91 -30.51
CA GLN A 372 3.26 -9.07 -31.04
C GLN A 372 3.37 -9.33 -32.55
N GLY A 373 2.97 -8.33 -33.33
CA GLY A 373 3.01 -8.33 -34.78
C GLY A 373 4.44 -8.54 -35.31
N GLY A 374 4.54 -9.46 -36.28
CA GLY A 374 5.76 -9.71 -37.04
C GLY A 374 6.17 -8.47 -37.84
N CYS A 375 7.42 -8.05 -37.64
CA CYS A 375 8.11 -7.14 -38.54
C CYS A 375 8.63 -7.97 -39.72
N GLN A 376 7.99 -7.82 -40.89
CA GLN A 376 8.46 -8.39 -42.15
C GLN A 376 9.32 -7.34 -42.86
N VAL A 377 10.60 -7.65 -43.02
CA VAL A 377 11.57 -6.87 -43.78
C VAL A 377 11.27 -7.03 -45.27
N ARG A 378 10.99 -5.91 -45.95
CA ARG A 378 11.07 -5.76 -47.41
C ARG A 378 11.57 -4.36 -47.75
N ALA A 379 12.86 -4.27 -48.06
CA ALA A 379 13.50 -3.46 -49.09
C ALA A 379 14.99 -3.83 -49.09
#